data_AF-A0A2V9NDN0-F1
#
_entry.id   AF-A0A2V9NDN0-F1
#
_cell.length_a   1.000
_cell.length_b   1.000
_cell.length_c   1.000
_cell.angle_alpha   90.00
_cell.angle_beta   90.00
_cell.angle_gamma   90.00
#
_symmetry.space_group_name_H-M   'P 1'
#
loop_
_entity.id
_entity.type
_entity.pdbx_description
1 polymer ?
#
loop_
_entity_poly.entity_id
_entity_poly.type
_entity_poly.pdbx_seq_one_letter_code
_entity_poly.pdbx_strand_id
1 'polypeptide(L)'
;MLSRLWIVALVPLTLLSGCNNTLNPLCGSARPAPLVASLSPSTVTFSDVQNGVLLSINGSQFVPASEIVINGKTLAATATSAQQLQVMLTASVISGPGAASVKVVTPSGNTSDVGCSSGGTSSVLTLTVK
;
A
#
# COMPACT_ATOMS: atom_id res chain seq x y z
N MET A 1 -47.74 41.84 7.71
CA MET A 1 -46.33 42.04 8.15
C MET A 1 -45.75 40.67 8.49
N LEU A 2 -44.96 40.09 7.58
CA LEU A 2 -44.36 38.77 7.71
C LEU A 2 -43.13 38.81 8.63
N SER A 3 -43.14 38.07 9.74
CA SER A 3 -41.98 37.94 10.64
C SER A 3 -41.31 36.57 10.50
N ARG A 4 -40.38 36.53 9.55
CA ARG A 4 -39.08 35.82 9.49
C ARG A 4 -38.88 34.59 10.40
N LEU A 5 -38.90 33.41 9.76
CA LEU A 5 -38.22 32.18 10.19
C LEU A 5 -36.73 32.45 10.48
N TRP A 6 -36.24 31.98 11.63
CA TRP A 6 -34.81 31.81 11.90
C TRP A 6 -34.49 30.32 11.90
N ILE A 7 -34.02 29.81 10.76
CA ILE A 7 -33.40 28.48 10.68
C ILE A 7 -31.95 28.66 11.11
N VAL A 8 -31.63 28.33 12.36
CA VAL A 8 -30.26 28.05 12.78
C VAL A 8 -29.99 26.58 12.43
N ALA A 9 -29.67 26.32 11.15
CA ALA A 9 -29.13 25.03 10.74
C ALA A 9 -27.62 25.05 11.00
N LEU A 10 -27.25 24.48 12.14
CA LEU A 10 -25.90 24.12 12.53
C LEU A 10 -25.27 23.30 11.40
N VAL A 11 -24.42 23.93 10.58
CA VAL A 11 -23.66 23.21 9.56
C VAL A 11 -22.76 22.22 10.32
N PRO A 12 -22.92 20.90 10.13
CA PRO A 12 -21.97 19.97 10.69
C PRO A 12 -20.66 20.25 9.97
N LEU A 13 -19.64 20.62 10.74
CA LEU A 13 -18.26 20.69 10.28
C LEU A 13 -17.87 19.26 9.89
N THR A 14 -18.24 18.86 8.66
CA THR A 14 -17.84 17.59 8.08
C THR A 14 -16.33 17.63 8.04
N LEU A 15 -15.72 16.72 8.79
CA LEU A 15 -14.29 16.52 8.86
C LEU A 15 -13.77 16.39 7.42
N LEU A 16 -13.07 17.41 6.93
CA LEU A 16 -12.29 17.30 5.69
C LEU A 16 -11.08 16.39 5.96
N SER A 17 -11.31 15.10 6.18
CA SER A 17 -10.30 14.05 6.03
C SER A 17 -10.06 13.82 4.53
N GLY A 18 -9.57 14.85 3.84
CA GLY A 18 -9.45 14.84 2.38
C GLY A 18 -8.42 15.79 1.77
N CYS A 19 -7.87 16.76 2.49
CA CYS A 19 -6.77 17.58 1.97
C CYS A 19 -5.41 16.97 2.37
N ASN A 20 -5.14 15.75 1.91
CA ASN A 20 -3.84 15.14 2.14
C ASN A 20 -2.84 15.83 1.20
N ASN A 21 -1.99 16.69 1.76
CA ASN A 21 -0.79 17.29 1.18
C ASN A 21 -0.97 18.44 0.16
N THR A 22 -2.11 18.60 -0.52
CA THR A 22 -2.28 19.57 -1.63
C THR A 22 -2.18 21.06 -1.22
N LEU A 23 -2.37 21.40 0.06
CA LEU A 23 -2.32 22.79 0.53
C LEU A 23 -1.00 23.18 1.21
N ASN A 24 -0.08 22.23 1.42
CA ASN A 24 1.22 22.50 2.02
C ASN A 24 2.33 22.32 0.97
N PRO A 25 2.96 23.41 0.47
CA PRO A 25 3.99 23.32 -0.57
C PRO A 25 5.26 22.61 -0.11
N LEU A 26 5.41 22.35 1.19
CA LEU A 26 6.52 21.58 1.76
C LEU A 26 6.34 20.06 1.62
N CYS A 27 5.17 19.58 1.17
CA CYS A 27 4.89 18.15 0.98
C CYS A 27 5.45 17.55 -0.32
N GLY A 28 6.34 18.23 -1.04
CA GLY A 28 6.80 17.79 -2.37
C GLY A 28 7.50 16.43 -2.42
N SER A 29 8.00 15.94 -1.29
CA SER A 29 8.64 14.61 -1.14
C SER A 29 7.68 13.53 -0.60
N ALA A 30 6.45 13.91 -0.23
CA ALA A 30 5.49 13.00 0.38
C ALA A 30 5.12 11.90 -0.60
N ARG A 31 5.18 10.66 -0.12
CA ARG A 31 4.87 9.46 -0.91
C ARG A 31 3.45 9.03 -0.62
N PRO A 32 2.68 8.59 -1.62
CA PRO A 32 1.35 8.08 -1.37
C PRO A 32 1.40 6.74 -0.61
N ALA A 33 0.30 6.43 0.10
CA ALA A 33 0.08 5.10 0.64
C ALA A 33 -0.18 4.10 -0.49
N PRO A 34 0.46 2.92 -0.47
CA PRO A 34 0.34 1.95 -1.55
C PRO A 34 -1.02 1.24 -1.50
N LEU A 35 -1.58 0.95 -2.66
CA LEU A 35 -2.80 0.15 -2.80
C LEU A 35 -2.47 -1.14 -3.53
N VAL A 36 -2.93 -2.26 -2.99
CA VAL A 36 -2.74 -3.59 -3.59
C VAL A 36 -4.10 -4.12 -4.00
N ALA A 37 -4.20 -4.62 -5.23
CA ALA A 37 -5.43 -5.13 -5.81
C ALA A 37 -5.40 -6.65 -6.02
N SER A 38 -4.29 -7.20 -6.53
CA SER A 38 -4.19 -8.65 -6.81
C SER A 38 -2.76 -9.17 -6.80
N LEU A 39 -2.65 -10.49 -6.66
CA LEU A 39 -1.42 -11.27 -6.80
C LEU A 39 -1.50 -12.12 -8.07
N SER A 40 -0.41 -12.16 -8.83
CA SER A 40 -0.27 -13.04 -9.99
C SER A 40 1.08 -13.74 -9.95
N PRO A 41 1.11 -15.08 -9.74
CA PRO A 41 -0.02 -15.94 -9.39
C PRO A 41 -0.54 -15.71 -7.95
N SER A 42 -1.82 -16.03 -7.69
CA SER A 42 -2.41 -16.01 -6.33
C SER A 42 -2.29 -17.36 -5.60
N THR A 43 -1.90 -18.41 -6.33
CA THR A 43 -1.62 -19.75 -5.79
C THR A 43 -0.36 -20.29 -6.45
N VAL A 44 0.55 -20.85 -5.65
CA VAL A 44 1.79 -21.48 -6.10
C VAL A 44 1.98 -22.83 -5.42
N THR A 45 2.73 -23.75 -5.99
CA THR A 45 3.16 -24.95 -5.27
C THR A 45 4.43 -24.67 -4.49
N PHE A 46 4.65 -25.38 -3.38
CA PHE A 46 5.89 -25.25 -2.62
C PHE A 46 7.12 -25.65 -3.45
N SER A 47 6.98 -26.60 -4.38
CA SER A 47 8.04 -26.93 -5.35
C SER A 47 8.40 -25.75 -6.26
N ASP A 48 7.43 -24.96 -6.70
CA ASP A 48 7.73 -23.75 -7.50
C ASP A 48 8.50 -22.71 -6.68
N VAL A 49 8.12 -22.56 -5.42
CA VAL A 49 8.82 -21.68 -4.47
C VAL A 49 10.26 -22.15 -4.22
N GLN A 50 10.49 -23.46 -4.16
CA GLN A 50 11.85 -24.02 -4.03
C GLN A 50 12.71 -23.74 -5.26
N ASN A 51 12.11 -23.74 -6.46
CA ASN A 51 12.80 -23.46 -7.71
C ASN A 51 12.95 -21.95 -8.00
N GLY A 52 12.29 -21.09 -7.21
CA GLY A 52 12.23 -19.67 -7.45
C GLY A 52 11.06 -19.31 -8.36
N VAL A 53 10.04 -18.64 -7.81
CA VAL A 53 8.86 -18.22 -8.57
C VAL A 53 8.74 -16.69 -8.56
N LEU A 54 8.48 -16.10 -9.72
CA LEU A 54 8.24 -14.68 -9.84
C LEU A 54 6.79 -14.35 -9.43
N LEU A 55 6.63 -13.54 -8.39
CA LEU A 55 5.35 -13.03 -7.94
C LEU A 55 5.18 -11.58 -8.40
N SER A 56 4.11 -11.32 -9.15
CA SER A 56 3.67 -9.97 -9.51
C SER A 56 2.58 -9.49 -8.56
N ILE A 57 2.79 -8.31 -7.97
CA ILE A 57 1.81 -7.62 -7.14
C ILE A 57 1.26 -6.47 -7.97
N ASN A 58 -0.04 -6.51 -8.28
CA ASN A 58 -0.72 -5.47 -9.04
C ASN A 58 -1.50 -4.55 -8.11
N GLY A 59 -1.48 -3.26 -8.40
CA GLY A 59 -2.07 -2.25 -7.55
C GLY A 59 -1.90 -0.84 -8.09
N SER A 60 -1.75 0.12 -7.20
CA SER A 60 -1.50 1.52 -7.56
C SER A 60 -0.70 2.23 -6.47
N GLN A 61 -0.15 3.38 -6.85
CA GLN A 61 0.65 4.24 -5.98
C GLN A 61 1.94 3.60 -5.47
N PHE A 62 2.49 2.67 -6.26
CA PHE A 62 3.82 2.13 -5.99
C PHE A 62 4.90 3.14 -6.39
N VAL A 63 5.93 3.21 -5.57
CA VAL A 63 7.11 4.05 -5.82
C VAL A 63 8.36 3.18 -5.73
N PRO A 64 9.53 3.61 -6.25
CA PRO A 64 10.74 2.79 -6.22
C PRO A 64 11.23 2.36 -4.83
N ALA A 65 10.83 3.05 -3.77
CA ALA A 65 11.14 2.64 -2.40
C ALA A 65 10.04 1.81 -1.73
N SER A 66 8.98 1.43 -2.45
CA SER A 66 7.98 0.51 -1.92
C SER A 66 8.60 -0.87 -1.72
N GLU A 67 8.31 -1.49 -0.59
CA GLU A 67 8.81 -2.80 -0.19
C GLU A 67 7.66 -3.79 -0.09
N ILE A 68 7.92 -5.06 -0.39
CA ILE A 68 6.92 -6.12 -0.25
C ILE A 68 7.21 -6.85 1.07
N VAL A 69 6.18 -7.05 1.88
CA VAL A 69 6.28 -7.79 3.14
C VAL A 69 5.50 -9.09 3.03
N ILE A 70 6.20 -10.21 3.17
CA ILE A 70 5.65 -11.57 3.06
C ILE A 70 5.89 -12.32 4.37
N ASN A 71 4.82 -12.76 5.05
CA ASN A 71 4.90 -13.39 6.38
C ASN A 71 5.75 -12.58 7.40
N GLY A 72 5.67 -11.25 7.33
CA GLY A 72 6.44 -10.34 8.17
C GLY A 72 7.90 -10.11 7.72
N LYS A 73 8.40 -10.82 6.70
CA LYS A 73 9.72 -10.56 6.11
C LYS A 73 9.62 -9.50 5.03
N THR A 74 10.39 -8.42 5.20
CA THR A 74 10.53 -7.38 4.19
C THR A 74 11.46 -7.84 3.07
N LEU A 75 11.01 -7.66 1.84
CA LEU A 75 11.73 -7.99 0.62
C LEU A 75 11.82 -6.75 -0.25
N ALA A 76 12.98 -6.57 -0.86
CA ALA A 76 13.15 -5.56 -1.90
C ALA A 76 12.23 -5.87 -3.09
N ALA A 77 11.47 -4.87 -3.52
CA ALA A 77 10.60 -4.98 -4.67
C ALA A 77 11.27 -4.39 -5.90
N THR A 78 11.10 -5.03 -7.05
CA THR A 78 11.41 -4.40 -8.34
C THR A 78 10.15 -3.71 -8.85
N ALA A 79 10.11 -2.39 -8.74
CA ALA A 79 8.99 -1.61 -9.28
C ALA A 79 9.11 -1.50 -10.80
N THR A 80 8.23 -2.17 -11.53
CA THR A 80 8.16 -2.08 -13.00
C THR A 80 7.36 -0.86 -13.44
N SER A 81 6.33 -0.50 -12.65
CA SER A 81 5.53 0.70 -12.86
C SER A 81 4.91 1.16 -11.53
N ALA A 82 4.20 2.28 -11.54
CA ALA A 82 3.40 2.72 -10.39
C ALA A 82 2.22 1.78 -10.07
N GLN A 83 1.96 0.76 -10.89
CA GLN A 83 0.89 -0.22 -10.71
C GLN A 83 1.37 -1.66 -10.55
N GLN A 84 2.67 -1.94 -10.71
CA GLN A 84 3.20 -3.29 -10.62
C GLN A 84 4.54 -3.36 -9.90
N LEU A 85 4.61 -4.22 -8.90
CA LEU A 85 5.84 -4.66 -8.25
C LEU A 85 6.09 -6.13 -8.55
N GLN A 86 7.36 -6.52 -8.63
CA GLN A 86 7.78 -7.90 -8.79
C GLN A 86 8.74 -8.31 -7.67
N VAL A 87 8.65 -9.57 -7.24
CA VAL A 87 9.57 -10.17 -6.29
C VAL A 87 9.77 -11.65 -6.60
N MET A 88 10.98 -12.15 -6.40
CA MET A 88 11.26 -13.57 -6.49
C MET A 88 10.99 -14.24 -5.14
N LEU A 89 10.02 -15.15 -5.12
CA LEU A 89 9.76 -16.02 -3.98
C LEU A 89 10.75 -17.18 -3.98
N THR A 90 11.36 -17.42 -2.83
CA THR A 90 12.26 -18.56 -2.62
C THR A 90 11.92 -19.28 -1.31
N ALA A 91 12.47 -20.48 -1.11
CA ALA A 91 12.31 -21.26 0.12
C ALA A 91 12.80 -20.53 1.39
N SER A 92 13.70 -19.54 1.26
CA SER A 92 14.16 -18.70 2.37
C SER A 92 13.08 -17.74 2.86
N VAL A 93 12.11 -17.40 2.02
CA VAL A 93 10.98 -16.51 2.34
C VAL A 93 9.84 -17.33 2.92
N ILE A 94 9.42 -18.37 2.19
CA ILE A 94 8.34 -19.28 2.58
C ILE A 94 8.93 -20.68 2.76
N SER A 95 8.84 -21.22 3.98
CA SER A 95 9.49 -22.47 4.38
C SER A 95 8.62 -23.73 4.23
N GLY A 96 7.35 -23.59 3.83
CA GLY A 96 6.46 -24.72 3.63
C GLY A 96 5.11 -24.32 3.02
N PRO A 97 4.26 -25.30 2.70
CA PRO A 97 2.88 -25.07 2.27
C PRO A 97 2.07 -24.32 3.33
N GLY A 98 1.09 -23.54 2.87
CA GLY A 98 0.19 -22.76 3.71
C GLY A 98 -0.20 -21.42 3.12
N ALA A 99 -0.95 -20.65 3.89
CA ALA A 99 -1.28 -19.28 3.55
C ALA A 99 -0.11 -18.35 3.91
N ALA A 100 0.28 -17.48 2.98
CA ALA A 100 1.25 -16.42 3.22
C ALA A 100 0.59 -15.05 3.09
N SER A 101 0.77 -14.20 4.11
CA SER A 101 0.27 -12.82 4.08
C SER A 101 1.20 -11.96 3.24
N VAL A 102 0.68 -11.25 2.25
CA VAL A 102 1.42 -10.34 1.36
C VAL A 102 0.84 -8.94 1.52
N LYS A 103 1.70 -7.95 1.78
CA LYS A 103 1.35 -6.53 1.78
C LYS A 103 2.50 -5.70 1.22
N VAL A 104 2.21 -4.47 0.85
CA VAL A 104 3.21 -3.50 0.38
C VAL A 104 3.31 -2.37 1.41
N VAL A 105 4.54 -1.98 1.72
CA VAL A 105 4.85 -0.85 2.58
C VAL A 105 5.59 0.19 1.75
N THR A 106 5.09 1.41 1.75
CA THR A 106 5.83 2.55 1.20
C THR A 106 6.35 3.36 2.39
N PRO A 107 7.67 3.54 2.55
CA PRO A 107 8.22 4.40 3.60
C PRO A 107 7.81 5.85 3.38
N SER A 108 7.94 6.67 4.41
CA SER A 108 7.75 8.12 4.30
C SER A 108 8.76 8.75 3.32
N GLY A 109 8.48 9.98 2.90
CA GLY A 109 9.42 10.82 2.18
C GLY A 109 10.67 11.11 3.01
N ASN A 110 11.64 11.78 2.37
CA ASN A 110 12.94 12.12 2.98
C ASN A 110 12.93 13.48 3.71
N THR A 111 11.80 14.16 3.78
CA THR A 111 11.68 15.42 4.53
C THR A 111 11.25 15.14 5.97
N SER A 112 11.59 16.07 6.85
CA SER A 112 11.08 16.10 8.22
C SER A 112 9.54 16.12 8.27
N ASP A 113 8.98 15.76 9.42
CA ASP A 113 7.55 15.83 9.64
C ASP A 113 7.08 17.30 9.60
N VAL A 114 6.49 17.69 8.47
CA VAL A 114 5.93 19.02 8.23
C VAL A 114 4.40 18.98 8.15
N GLY A 115 3.79 17.98 8.79
CA GLY A 115 2.33 17.78 8.81
C GLY A 115 1.75 17.17 7.53
N CYS A 116 2.56 16.48 6.72
CA CYS A 116 2.12 15.76 5.52
C CYS A 116 1.90 14.28 5.83
N SER A 117 0.83 13.69 5.31
CA SER A 117 0.70 12.23 5.31
C SER A 117 1.64 11.64 4.25
N SER A 118 2.58 10.80 4.66
CA SER A 118 3.56 10.23 3.73
C SER A 118 3.86 8.77 4.04
N GLY A 119 3.86 7.97 2.99
CA GLY A 119 4.02 6.52 3.07
C GLY A 119 2.76 5.83 3.56
N GLY A 120 2.88 4.56 3.93
CA GLY A 120 1.79 3.78 4.46
C GLY A 120 1.94 2.29 4.18
N THR A 121 0.97 1.52 4.66
CA THR A 121 0.87 0.07 4.42
C THR A 121 -0.42 -0.21 3.67
N SER A 122 -0.36 -1.09 2.68
CA SER A 122 -1.53 -1.53 1.92
C SER A 122 -2.42 -2.48 2.74
N SER A 123 -3.59 -2.81 2.19
CA SER A 123 -4.32 -4.01 2.58
C SER A 123 -3.47 -5.28 2.41
N VAL A 124 -3.83 -6.32 3.16
CA VAL A 124 -3.17 -7.63 3.09
C VAL A 124 -3.90 -8.53 2.11
N LEU A 125 -3.15 -9.15 1.20
CA LEU A 125 -3.63 -10.24 0.36
C LEU A 125 -3.04 -11.57 0.82
N THR A 126 -3.75 -12.66 0.55
CA THR A 126 -3.31 -14.02 0.87
C THR A 126 -2.78 -14.71 -0.38
N LEU A 127 -1.52 -15.13 -0.35
CA LEU A 127 -0.94 -16.06 -1.30
C LEU A 127 -1.15 -17.48 -0.79
N THR A 128 -1.70 -18.36 -1.61
CA THR A 128 -1.87 -19.77 -1.24
C THR A 128 -0.68 -20.58 -1.74
N VAL A 129 0.01 -21.27 -0.83
CA VAL A 129 1.10 -22.19 -1.17
C VAL A 129 0.63 -23.61 -0.92
N LYS A 130 0.53 -24.42 -1.97
CA LYS A 130 0.09 -25.82 -1.92
C LYS A 130 1.27 -26.78 -1.82
#